data_AF-E2SFM0-F1
#
_entry.id   AF-E2SFM0-F1
#
_cell.length_a   1.000
_cell.length_b   1.000
_cell.length_c   1.000
_cell.angle_alpha   90.00
_cell.angle_beta   90.00
_cell.angle_gamma   90.00
#
_symmetry.space_group_name_H-M   'P 1'
#
loop_
_entity.id
_entity.type
_entity.pdbx_description
1 polymer ?
#
loop_
_entity_poly.entity_id
_entity_poly.type
_entity_poly.pdbx_seq_one_letter_code
_entity_poly.pdbx_strand_id
1 'polypeptide(L)' 'ESFFGSMQIELLDRRNWSTRAELANGIFEWIEAFYNPTRRHSSLDYLSPIEYETLHTATDQAA' A
#
# COMPACT_ATOMS: atom_id res chain seq x y z
N GLU A 1 4.51 11.04 -4.77
CA GLU A 1 5.20 9.81 -4.32
C GLU A 1 4.98 8.70 -5.35
N SER A 2 5.84 7.67 -5.42
CA SER A 2 5.67 6.53 -6.32
C SER A 2 5.46 5.22 -5.53
N PHE A 3 4.47 4.43 -5.94
CA PHE A 3 4.18 3.10 -5.36
C PHE A 3 5.41 2.18 -5.40
N PHE A 4 5.95 1.93 -6.60
CA PHE A 4 7.07 1.02 -6.79
C PHE A 4 8.36 1.55 -6.15
N GLY A 5 8.56 2.87 -6.14
CA GLY A 5 9.70 3.48 -5.45
C GLY A 5 9.66 3.24 -3.94
N SER A 6 8.48 3.33 -3.34
CA SER A 6 8.28 3.06 -1.91
C SER A 6 8.48 1.57 -1.61
N MET A 7 7.90 0.67 -2.42
CA MET A 7 8.09 -0.77 -2.27
C MET A 7 9.57 -1.19 -2.39
N GLN A 8 10.31 -0.59 -3.32
CA GLN A 8 11.73 -0.90 -3.48
C GLN A 8 12.50 -0.63 -2.18
N ILE A 9 12.37 0.58 -1.63
CA ILE A 9 13.14 1.04 -0.47
C ILE A 9 12.63 0.41 0.84
N GLU A 10 11.31 0.31 0.99
CA GLU A 10 10.68 -0.09 2.26
C GLU A 10 10.55 -1.61 2.42
N LEU A 11 10.57 -2.38 1.32
CA LEU A 11 10.43 -3.84 1.33
C LEU A 11 11.59 -4.55 0.62
N LEU A 12 11.80 -4.28 -0.66
CA LEU A 12 12.66 -5.12 -1.51
C LEU A 12 14.14 -5.01 -1.12
N ASP A 13 14.61 -3.82 -0.81
CA ASP A 13 16.01 -3.53 -0.46
C ASP A 13 16.36 -3.87 1.00
N ARG A 14 15.37 -4.26 1.81
CA ARG A 14 15.57 -4.47 3.26
C ARG A 14 16.19 -5.80 3.59
N ARG A 15 16.04 -6.80 2.72
CA ARG A 15 16.60 -8.15 2.90
C ARG A 15 16.73 -8.88 1.58
N ASN A 16 17.56 -9.93 1.59
CA ASN A 16 17.59 -10.90 0.50
C ASN A 16 16.39 -11.84 0.58
N TRP A 17 15.88 -12.25 -0.57
CA TRP A 17 14.75 -13.17 -0.70
C TRP A 17 15.26 -14.48 -1.30
N SER A 18 14.96 -15.59 -0.64
CA SER A 18 15.53 -16.89 -1.03
C SER A 18 14.70 -17.55 -2.13
N THR A 19 13.39 -17.29 -2.15
CA THR A 19 12.47 -17.87 -3.13
C THR A 19 11.47 -16.85 -3.66
N ARG A 20 10.93 -17.11 -4.85
CA ARG A 20 9.84 -16.31 -5.42
C ARG A 20 8.57 -16.36 -4.57
N ALA A 21 8.30 -17.49 -3.91
CA ALA A 21 7.14 -17.63 -3.03
C ALA A 21 7.27 -16.75 -1.78
N GLU A 22 8.47 -16.72 -1.17
CA GLU A 22 8.77 -15.84 -0.05
C GLU A 22 8.60 -14.37 -0.44
N LEU A 23 9.15 -13.96 -1.59
CA LEU A 23 9.01 -12.61 -2.12
C LEU A 23 7.54 -12.25 -2.37
N ALA A 24 6.77 -13.15 -2.98
CA ALA A 24 5.35 -12.91 -3.24
C ALA A 24 4.56 -12.70 -1.93
N ASN A 25 4.83 -13.51 -0.91
CA ASN A 25 4.20 -13.34 0.41
C ASN A 25 4.60 -12.00 1.06
N GLY A 26 5.87 -11.60 0.96
CA GLY A 26 6.33 -10.32 1.48
C GLY A 26 5.69 -9.12 0.78
N ILE A 27 5.52 -9.19 -0.54
CA ILE A 27 4.80 -8.17 -1.32
C ILE A 27 3.33 -8.13 -0.90
N PHE A 28 2.67 -9.29 -0.79
CA PHE A 28 1.28 -9.37 -0.35
C PHE A 28 1.10 -8.76 1.04
N GLU A 29 1.93 -9.14 2.01
CA GLU A 29 1.89 -8.60 3.37
C GLU A 29 2.12 -7.08 3.38
N TRP A 30 3.12 -6.60 2.65
CA TRP A 30 3.38 -5.16 2.57
C TRP A 30 2.21 -4.38 1.95
N ILE A 31 1.55 -4.92 0.93
CA ILE A 31 0.38 -4.27 0.31
C ILE A 31 -0.83 -4.29 1.25
N GLU A 32 -1.21 -5.47 1.73
CA GLU A 32 -2.48 -5.67 2.44
C GLU A 32 -2.43 -5.29 3.91
N ALA A 33 -1.28 -5.48 4.58
CA ALA A 33 -1.14 -5.19 6.01
C ALA A 33 -0.59 -3.80 6.29
N PHE A 34 0.03 -3.13 5.31
CA PHE A 34 0.65 -1.82 5.52
C PHE A 34 0.25 -0.77 4.48
N TYR A 35 0.50 -0.99 3.20
CA TYR A 35 0.31 0.02 2.16
C TYR A 35 -1.16 0.48 2.07
N ASN A 36 -2.07 -0.45 1.79
CA ASN A 36 -3.48 -0.15 1.62
C ASN A 36 -4.17 0.35 2.90
N PRO A 37 -3.99 -0.28 4.10
CA PRO A 37 -4.72 0.14 5.28
C PRO A 37 -4.09 1.29 6.06
N THR A 38 -2.77 1.47 6.01
CA THR A 38 -2.04 2.31 6.98
C THR A 38 -1.19 3.40 6.35
N ARG A 39 -0.63 3.18 5.15
CA ARG A 39 0.34 4.11 4.57
C ARG A 39 -0.35 5.38 4.10
N ARG A 40 0.08 6.52 4.63
CA ARG A 40 -0.53 7.83 4.33
C ARG A 40 0.10 8.47 3.10
N HIS A 41 -0.74 9.01 2.22
CA HIS A 41 -0.28 9.69 1.02
C HIS A 41 -0.62 11.19 1.07
N SER A 42 0.38 12.05 0.85
CA SER A 42 0.16 13.51 0.83
C SER A 42 -0.77 13.98 -0.28
N SER A 43 -0.89 13.21 -1.37
CA SER A 43 -1.87 13.47 -2.44
C SER A 43 -3.30 13.03 -2.09
N LEU A 44 -3.48 12.28 -1.01
CA LEU A 44 -4.77 11.81 -0.51
C LEU A 44 -5.10 12.48 0.84
N ASP A 45 -4.65 13.73 1.04
CA ASP A 45 -4.82 14.47 2.30
C ASP A 45 -4.33 13.71 3.55
N TYR A 46 -3.24 12.94 3.37
CA TYR A 46 -2.66 12.09 4.41
C TYR A 46 -3.56 10.94 4.89
N LEU A 47 -4.50 10.51 4.05
CA LEU A 47 -5.27 9.27 4.24
C LEU A 47 -4.53 8.07 3.66
N SER A 48 -4.86 6.87 4.17
CA SER A 48 -4.51 5.62 3.50
C SER A 48 -5.35 5.39 2.25
N PRO A 49 -4.92 4.53 1.30
CA PRO A 49 -5.72 4.17 0.14
C PRO A 49 -7.12 3.68 0.50
N ILE A 50 -7.24 2.79 1.51
CA ILE A 50 -8.54 2.28 1.96
C ILE A 50 -9.40 3.39 2.58
N GLU A 51 -8.81 4.27 3.40
CA GLU A 51 -9.55 5.39 4.00
C GLU A 51 -10.08 6.34 2.91
N TYR A 52 -9.23 6.67 1.92
CA TYR A 52 -9.60 7.49 0.79
C TYR A 52 -10.74 6.85 -0.02
N GLU A 53 -10.60 5.58 -0.41
CA GLU A 53 -11.64 4.86 -1.15
C GLU A 53 -12.95 4.78 -0.36
N THR A 54 -12.90 4.55 0.95
CA THR A 54 -14.09 4.49 1.81
C THR A 54 -14.86 5.81 1.81
N LEU A 55 -14.15 6.93 1.93
CA LEU A 55 -14.77 8.27 1.95
C LEU A 55 -15.38 8.65 0.59
N HIS A 56 -14.70 8.32 -0.51
CA HIS A 56 -15.11 8.72 -1.85
C HIS A 56 -16.13 7.76 -2.48
N THR A 57 -16.04 6.46 -2.20
CA THR A 57 -17.04 5.47 -2.64
C THR A 57 -18.37 5.65 -1.91
N ALA A 58 -18.36 5.98 -0.62
CA ALA A 58 -19.58 6.32 0.12
C ALA A 58 -20.25 7.60 -0.40
N THR A 59 -19.46 8.54 -0.92
CA THR A 59 -19.97 9.77 -1.54
C THR A 59 -20.65 9.48 -2.88
N ASP A 60 -20.08 8.59 -3.70
CA ASP A 60 -20.65 8.21 -5.00
C ASP A 60 -21.94 7.36 -4.88
N GLN A 61 -22.12 6.60 -3.79
CA GLN A 61 -23.34 5.80 -3.57
C GLN A 61 -24.52 6.60 -2.98
N ALA A 62 -24.28 7.81 -2.48
CA ALA A 62 -25.29 8.67 -1.86
C ALA A 62 -25.85 9.77 -2.79
N ALA A 63 -25.34 9.86 -4.03
CA ALA A 63 -25.76 10.79 -5.08
C ALA A 63 -26.68 10.11 -6.12
#